data_AF-A0A977KD58-F1
#
_entry.id   AF-A0A977KD58-F1
#
_cell.length_a   1.000
_cell.length_b   1.000
_cell.length_c   1.000
_cell.angle_alpha   90.00
_cell.angle_beta   90.00
_cell.angle_gamma   90.00
#
_symmetry.space_group_name_H-M   'P 1'
#
loop_
_entity.id
_entity.type
_entity.pdbx_description
1 polymer ?
#
loop_
_entity_poly.entity_id
_entity_poly.type
_entity_poly.pdbx_seq_one_letter_code
_entity_poly.pdbx_strand_id
1 'polypeptide(L)'
;MRCKHRRLRIAIPSDALSANPSLREKTLVAGYIARAAAALRSEAIDIYMTESDEGLDVLLEVLRYLSEPAYLRKVLIPLKPQLKFAGILPPVTIKPLNEGFKDQEDKLFFKVGVILSCLKNNYAKVLIDKDDEVTIKVEKCRRYKEILVGIDEKGKPRKVYPRRYGIWRGHYLGFQVRTFENIYDLLRFYDNNNYKKVGTSRYGEWPGKLREFVGNDVALIYGSPSAGLLERYGELNLDALINIIPCQGVKTVRLEEALWATVGLYSSLEFGL
;
A
#
# COMPACT_ATOMS: atom_id res chain seq x y z
N MET A 1 0.46 21.96 -0.24
CA MET A 1 1.57 21.35 -1.00
C MET A 1 1.04 20.19 -1.82
N ARG A 2 1.36 20.11 -3.11
CA ARG A 2 1.15 18.88 -3.90
C ARG A 2 2.31 17.93 -3.63
N CYS A 3 2.03 16.66 -3.40
CA CYS A 3 3.11 15.67 -3.28
C CYS A 3 3.77 15.53 -4.66
N LYS A 4 5.11 15.59 -4.70
CA LYS A 4 5.84 15.28 -5.93
C LYS A 4 5.50 13.84 -6.34
N HIS A 5 5.40 13.60 -7.65
CA HIS A 5 5.21 12.23 -8.11
C HIS A 5 6.48 11.42 -7.77
N ARG A 6 6.28 10.27 -7.12
CA ARG A 6 7.29 9.25 -6.86
C ARG A 6 6.61 7.90 -6.67
N ARG A 7 7.29 6.81 -6.98
CA ARG A 7 6.82 5.46 -6.67
C ARG A 7 7.61 4.92 -5.48
N LEU A 8 6.89 4.60 -4.41
CA LEU A 8 7.47 3.97 -3.23
C LEU A 8 6.73 2.68 -2.94
N ARG A 9 7.47 1.59 -2.79
CA ARG A 9 6.95 0.28 -2.43
C ARG A 9 7.56 -0.16 -1.12
N ILE A 10 6.78 -0.88 -0.32
CA ILE A 10 7.21 -1.46 0.94
C ILE A 10 7.15 -2.97 0.79
N ALA A 11 8.26 -3.66 1.01
CA ALA A 11 8.32 -5.10 1.02
C ALA A 11 8.45 -5.63 2.46
N ILE A 12 7.58 -6.57 2.81
CA ILE A 12 7.56 -7.22 4.13
C ILE A 12 7.44 -8.73 3.96
N PRO A 13 7.91 -9.53 4.92
CA PRO A 13 7.81 -10.99 4.83
C PRO A 13 6.41 -11.50 5.17
N SER A 14 6.09 -12.71 4.71
CA SER A 14 4.84 -13.40 5.05
C SER A 14 4.66 -13.68 6.55
N ASP A 15 5.75 -13.84 7.29
CA ASP A 15 5.77 -14.06 8.74
C ASP A 15 5.84 -12.76 9.56
N ALA A 16 5.51 -11.61 8.96
CA ALA A 16 5.54 -10.29 9.61
C ALA A 16 4.74 -10.20 10.91
N LEU A 17 3.73 -11.06 11.10
CA LEU A 17 2.86 -11.10 12.28
C LEU A 17 3.12 -12.30 13.21
N SER A 18 4.19 -13.07 12.97
CA SER A 18 4.54 -14.27 13.75
C SER A 18 4.81 -14.00 15.23
N ALA A 19 5.28 -12.79 15.56
CA ALA A 19 5.53 -12.39 16.95
C ALA A 19 4.25 -12.03 17.74
N ASN A 20 3.08 -11.99 17.09
CA ASN A 20 1.82 -11.61 17.72
C ASN A 20 0.95 -12.85 17.99
N PRO A 21 0.65 -13.20 19.25
CA PRO A 21 0.01 -14.47 19.58
C PRO A 21 -1.49 -14.51 19.21
N SER A 22 -2.22 -13.42 19.42
CA SER A 22 -3.67 -13.40 19.21
C SER A 22 -4.10 -12.78 17.88
N LEU A 23 -5.24 -13.23 17.34
CA LEU A 23 -5.87 -12.62 16.16
C LEU A 23 -6.08 -11.10 16.35
N ARG A 24 -6.44 -10.68 17.57
CA ARG A 24 -6.65 -9.28 17.92
C ARG A 24 -5.37 -8.46 17.78
N GLU A 25 -4.25 -8.98 18.27
CA GLU A 25 -2.94 -8.34 18.15
C GLU A 25 -2.44 -8.32 16.70
N LYS A 26 -2.54 -9.45 15.99
CA LYS A 26 -2.23 -9.54 14.54
C LYS A 26 -3.01 -8.48 13.74
N THR A 27 -4.30 -8.31 14.06
CA THR A 27 -5.16 -7.30 13.45
C THR A 27 -4.65 -5.87 13.71
N LEU A 28 -4.29 -5.54 14.95
CA LEU A 28 -3.78 -4.21 15.31
C LEU A 28 -2.45 -3.90 14.62
N VAL A 29 -1.50 -4.83 14.65
CA VAL A 29 -0.18 -4.65 14.02
C VAL A 29 -0.31 -4.49 12.51
N ALA A 30 -1.12 -5.32 11.84
CA ALA A 30 -1.43 -5.14 10.42
C ALA A 30 -2.06 -3.77 10.12
N GLY A 31 -2.92 -3.26 11.01
CA GLY A 31 -3.46 -1.91 10.93
C GLY A 31 -2.39 -0.81 11.04
N TYR A 32 -1.40 -0.97 11.92
CA TYR A 32 -0.28 -0.03 12.01
C TYR A 32 0.63 -0.08 10.78
N ILE A 33 0.89 -1.26 10.21
CA ILE A 33 1.62 -1.42 8.95
C ILE A 33 0.89 -0.68 7.82
N ALA A 34 -0.41 -0.90 7.66
CA ALA A 34 -1.23 -0.20 6.66
C ALA A 34 -1.19 1.32 6.81
N ARG A 35 -1.26 1.81 8.06
CA ARG A 35 -1.16 3.25 8.34
C ARG A 35 0.21 3.83 8.00
N ALA A 36 1.29 3.14 8.35
CA ALA A 36 2.64 3.58 8.01
C ALA A 36 2.83 3.64 6.48
N ALA A 37 2.37 2.61 5.76
CA ALA A 37 2.37 2.58 4.31
C ALA A 37 1.57 3.76 3.70
N ALA A 38 0.37 4.02 4.23
CA ALA A 38 -0.42 5.17 3.82
C ALA A 38 0.24 6.52 4.12
N ALA A 39 0.89 6.67 5.28
CA ALA A 39 1.61 7.89 5.66
C ALA A 39 2.83 8.13 4.76
N LEU A 40 3.55 7.07 4.39
CA LEU A 40 4.64 7.10 3.42
C LEU A 40 4.19 7.36 1.97
N ARG A 41 2.88 7.31 1.72
CA ARG A 41 2.27 7.37 0.38
C ARG A 41 2.76 6.27 -0.56
N SER A 42 2.98 5.06 -0.01
CA SER A 42 3.44 3.92 -0.80
C SER A 42 2.38 3.49 -1.81
N GLU A 43 2.75 3.14 -3.03
CA GLU A 43 1.82 2.59 -4.02
C GLU A 43 1.48 1.11 -3.77
N ALA A 44 2.32 0.38 -3.04
CA ALA A 44 2.12 -1.02 -2.76
C ALA A 44 2.79 -1.48 -1.45
N ILE A 45 2.17 -2.48 -0.84
CA ILE A 45 2.76 -3.37 0.15
C ILE A 45 2.94 -4.73 -0.54
N ASP A 46 4.19 -5.11 -0.76
CA ASP A 46 4.60 -6.34 -1.42
C ASP A 46 5.01 -7.37 -0.37
N ILE A 47 4.34 -8.50 -0.33
CA ILE A 47 4.58 -9.56 0.66
C ILE A 47 5.36 -10.68 -0.03
N TYR A 48 6.58 -10.95 0.42
CA TYR A 48 7.36 -12.08 -0.08
C TYR A 48 7.22 -13.28 0.86
N MET A 49 7.01 -14.47 0.31
CA MET A 49 6.89 -15.65 1.18
C MET A 49 8.24 -16.02 1.80
N THR A 50 8.15 -16.45 3.05
CA THR A 50 9.23 -17.08 3.81
C THR A 50 8.86 -18.53 4.10
N GLU A 51 9.70 -19.24 4.86
CA GLU A 51 9.40 -20.61 5.32
C GLU A 51 8.17 -20.69 6.23
N SER A 52 7.79 -19.57 6.87
CA SER A 52 6.58 -19.46 7.67
C SER A 52 5.60 -18.48 7.04
N ASP A 53 4.32 -18.81 7.09
CA ASP A 53 3.20 -17.97 6.70
C ASP A 53 2.32 -17.62 7.92
N GLU A 54 2.87 -17.72 9.13
CA GLU A 54 2.08 -17.53 10.35
C GLU A 54 1.51 -16.10 10.42
N GLY A 55 0.18 -16.02 10.38
CA GLY A 55 -0.56 -14.74 10.38
C GLY A 55 -0.65 -14.06 9.01
N LEU A 56 -0.16 -14.68 7.93
CA LEU A 56 -0.27 -14.16 6.57
C LEU A 56 -1.71 -13.93 6.14
N ASP A 57 -2.62 -14.85 6.49
CA ASP A 57 -4.04 -14.75 6.17
C ASP A 57 -4.66 -13.49 6.81
N VAL A 58 -4.38 -13.23 8.08
CA VAL A 58 -4.81 -12.01 8.79
C VAL A 58 -4.19 -10.77 8.15
N LEU A 59 -2.89 -10.81 7.86
CA LEU A 59 -2.16 -9.70 7.23
C LEU A 59 -2.80 -9.32 5.90
N LEU A 60 -2.99 -10.30 4.99
CA LEU A 60 -3.57 -10.06 3.67
C LEU A 60 -4.98 -9.51 3.74
N GLU A 61 -5.83 -10.09 4.60
CA GLU A 61 -7.22 -9.65 4.71
C GLU A 61 -7.33 -8.24 5.32
N VAL A 62 -6.55 -7.94 6.36
CA VAL A 62 -6.54 -6.60 6.98
C VAL A 62 -5.98 -5.55 6.03
N LEU A 63 -4.85 -5.82 5.37
CA LEU A 63 -4.26 -4.86 4.43
C LEU A 63 -5.18 -4.58 3.25
N ARG A 64 -5.82 -5.62 2.66
CA ARG A 64 -6.82 -5.45 1.60
C ARG A 64 -8.05 -4.71 2.11
N TYR A 65 -8.51 -5.01 3.32
CA TYR A 65 -9.62 -4.27 3.94
C TYR A 65 -9.33 -2.78 4.08
N LEU A 66 -8.10 -2.43 4.46
CA LEU A 66 -7.68 -1.03 4.63
C LEU A 66 -7.28 -0.34 3.32
N SER A 67 -6.93 -1.08 2.25
CA SER A 67 -6.68 -0.50 0.93
C SER A 67 -7.94 -0.04 0.21
N GLU A 68 -9.10 -0.59 0.59
CA GLU A 68 -10.39 -0.27 -0.04
C GLU A 68 -11.08 0.97 0.56
N PRO A 69 -11.74 1.80 -0.27
CA PRO A 69 -12.62 2.86 0.20
C PRO A 69 -13.71 2.31 1.13
N ALA A 70 -14.02 3.03 2.20
CA ALA A 70 -14.96 2.57 3.23
C ALA A 70 -16.35 2.19 2.67
N TYR A 71 -16.85 2.94 1.69
CA TYR A 71 -18.15 2.69 1.04
C TYR A 71 -18.15 1.45 0.12
N LEU A 72 -16.98 0.99 -0.34
CA LEU A 72 -16.87 -0.20 -1.20
C LEU A 72 -16.63 -1.49 -0.44
N ARG A 73 -16.15 -1.43 0.82
CA ARG A 73 -15.80 -2.62 1.61
C ARG A 73 -16.93 -3.64 1.71
N LYS A 74 -18.17 -3.18 1.93
CA LYS A 74 -19.34 -4.08 2.02
C LYS A 74 -19.64 -4.83 0.72
N VAL A 75 -19.26 -4.26 -0.42
CA VAL A 75 -19.49 -4.85 -1.75
C VAL A 75 -18.34 -5.76 -2.15
N LEU A 76 -17.10 -5.35 -1.87
CA LEU A 76 -15.89 -6.04 -2.32
C LEU A 76 -15.41 -7.13 -1.36
N ILE A 77 -15.69 -6.99 -0.07
CA ILE A 77 -15.07 -7.82 0.97
C ILE A 77 -16.17 -8.57 1.73
N PRO A 78 -16.27 -9.90 1.53
CA PRO A 78 -17.21 -10.70 2.30
C PRO A 78 -16.79 -10.77 3.77
N LEU A 79 -17.74 -11.14 4.63
CA LEU A 79 -17.44 -11.40 6.04
C LEU A 79 -16.46 -12.57 6.16
N LYS A 80 -15.32 -12.32 6.82
CA LYS A 80 -14.25 -13.31 7.02
C LYS A 80 -13.85 -13.40 8.49
N PRO A 81 -13.55 -14.59 9.02
CA PRO A 81 -13.10 -14.77 10.40
C PRO A 81 -11.87 -13.92 10.76
N GLN A 82 -10.95 -13.75 9.81
CA GLN A 82 -9.74 -12.92 9.94
C GLN A 82 -10.07 -11.45 10.27
N LEU A 83 -11.23 -10.96 9.81
CA LEU A 83 -11.68 -9.58 9.99
C LEU A 83 -12.60 -9.41 11.21
N LYS A 84 -12.70 -10.42 12.10
CA LYS A 84 -13.54 -10.36 13.31
C LYS A 84 -13.26 -9.13 14.17
N PHE A 85 -12.01 -8.70 14.25
CA PHE A 85 -11.58 -7.53 15.01
C PHE A 85 -11.40 -6.27 14.15
N ALA A 86 -11.96 -6.19 12.94
CA ALA A 86 -11.80 -5.01 12.08
C ALA A 86 -12.26 -3.69 12.76
N GLY A 87 -13.16 -3.77 13.75
CA GLY A 87 -13.64 -2.60 14.50
C GLY A 87 -12.59 -1.91 15.40
N ILE A 88 -11.47 -2.56 15.72
CA ILE A 88 -10.37 -1.92 16.48
C ILE A 88 -9.26 -1.38 15.57
N LEU A 89 -9.37 -1.57 14.25
CA LEU A 89 -8.36 -1.10 13.32
C LEU A 89 -8.24 0.42 13.39
N PRO A 90 -7.03 0.97 13.48
CA PRO A 90 -6.84 2.40 13.44
C PRO A 90 -7.24 2.91 12.04
N PRO A 91 -7.95 4.05 11.93
CA PRO A 91 -8.51 4.48 10.67
C PRO A 91 -7.40 4.85 9.66
N VAL A 92 -7.49 4.33 8.43
CA VAL A 92 -6.67 4.75 7.28
C VAL A 92 -7.52 5.71 6.44
N THR A 93 -7.75 6.92 6.95
CA THR A 93 -8.62 7.89 6.28
C THR A 93 -7.85 8.63 5.19
N ILE A 94 -7.84 8.06 3.98
CA ILE A 94 -7.25 8.70 2.79
C ILE A 94 -8.35 9.47 2.07
N LYS A 95 -8.34 10.80 2.19
CA LYS A 95 -9.40 11.66 1.63
C LYS A 95 -9.62 11.46 0.12
N PRO A 96 -8.60 11.53 -0.76
CA PRO A 96 -8.81 11.32 -2.19
C PRO A 96 -9.38 9.94 -2.55
N LEU A 97 -9.11 8.92 -1.73
CA LEU A 97 -9.61 7.57 -1.92
C LEU A 97 -11.08 7.42 -1.50
N ASN A 98 -11.46 8.02 -0.36
CA ASN A 98 -12.80 7.85 0.24
C ASN A 98 -13.82 8.88 -0.24
N GLU A 99 -13.39 10.12 -0.44
CA GLU A 99 -14.29 11.22 -0.82
C GLU A 99 -14.16 11.56 -2.31
N GLY A 100 -13.01 11.28 -2.91
CA GLY A 100 -12.64 11.71 -4.25
C GLY A 100 -11.81 13.00 -4.24
N PHE A 101 -11.44 13.48 -5.43
CA PHE A 101 -10.59 14.66 -5.58
C PHE A 101 -10.87 15.41 -6.89
N LYS A 102 -10.73 16.74 -6.87
CA LYS A 102 -10.75 17.54 -8.10
C LYS A 102 -9.38 17.48 -8.77
N ASP A 103 -9.36 17.05 -10.01
CA ASP A 103 -8.19 17.13 -10.87
C ASP A 103 -8.16 18.48 -11.59
N GLN A 104 -6.98 19.09 -11.68
CA GLN A 104 -6.82 20.39 -12.33
C GLN A 104 -6.67 20.28 -13.85
N GLU A 105 -6.10 19.19 -14.34
CA GLU A 105 -5.87 18.99 -15.78
C GLU A 105 -7.19 18.72 -16.50
N ASP A 106 -7.93 17.69 -16.07
CA ASP A 106 -9.21 17.34 -16.70
C ASP A 106 -10.37 18.23 -16.23
N LYS A 107 -10.18 19.02 -15.16
CA LYS A 107 -11.24 19.79 -14.48
C LYS A 107 -12.44 18.94 -14.06
N LEU A 108 -12.20 17.66 -13.77
CA LEU A 108 -13.20 16.69 -13.31
C LEU A 108 -12.98 16.35 -11.83
N PHE A 109 -14.05 15.94 -11.17
CA PHE A 109 -14.01 15.31 -9.86
C PHE A 109 -13.88 13.80 -10.02
N PHE A 110 -12.76 13.23 -9.57
CA PHE A 110 -12.50 11.81 -9.67
C PHE A 110 -12.88 11.08 -8.40
N LYS A 111 -13.52 9.91 -8.56
CA LYS A 111 -13.88 9.01 -7.47
C LYS A 111 -13.62 7.57 -7.87
N VAL A 112 -13.21 6.75 -6.89
CA VAL A 112 -13.07 5.30 -7.11
C VAL A 112 -14.47 4.69 -7.18
N GLY A 113 -14.69 3.79 -8.12
CA GLY A 113 -15.96 3.09 -8.23
C GLY A 113 -15.77 1.62 -8.57
N VAL A 114 -16.77 0.82 -8.21
CA VAL A 114 -16.81 -0.62 -8.51
C VAL A 114 -17.94 -0.92 -9.50
N ILE A 115 -17.63 -1.72 -10.53
CA ILE A 115 -18.62 -2.17 -11.50
C ILE A 115 -19.56 -3.19 -10.83
N LEU A 116 -20.83 -2.82 -10.66
CA LEU A 116 -21.87 -3.70 -10.11
C LEU A 116 -22.46 -4.63 -11.17
N SER A 117 -22.67 -4.13 -12.38
CA SER A 117 -23.23 -4.91 -13.50
C SER A 117 -22.79 -4.39 -14.86
N CYS A 118 -22.76 -5.28 -15.85
CA CYS A 118 -22.44 -4.98 -17.24
C CYS A 118 -23.73 -4.87 -18.05
N LEU A 119 -23.83 -3.81 -18.85
CA LEU A 119 -24.95 -3.51 -19.74
C LEU A 119 -24.51 -3.69 -21.20
N LYS A 120 -25.46 -3.52 -22.13
CA LYS A 120 -25.20 -3.56 -23.58
C LYS A 120 -24.25 -2.44 -24.00
N ASN A 121 -23.57 -2.62 -25.13
CA ASN A 121 -22.69 -1.62 -25.75
C ASN A 121 -21.55 -1.12 -24.84
N ASN A 122 -21.04 -2.01 -23.98
CA ASN A 122 -19.98 -1.74 -23.01
C ASN A 122 -20.31 -0.65 -21.98
N TYR A 123 -21.59 -0.40 -21.70
CA TYR A 123 -21.98 0.38 -20.53
C TYR A 123 -21.91 -0.46 -19.27
N ALA A 124 -21.63 0.17 -18.13
CA ALA A 124 -21.60 -0.47 -16.83
C ALA A 124 -22.32 0.40 -15.80
N LYS A 125 -23.03 -0.22 -14.86
CA LYS A 125 -23.45 0.44 -13.62
C LYS A 125 -22.31 0.38 -12.62
N VAL A 126 -21.93 1.54 -12.11
CA VAL A 126 -20.75 1.72 -11.26
C VAL A 126 -21.18 2.40 -9.97
N LEU A 127 -20.92 1.77 -8.83
CA LEU A 127 -21.11 2.37 -7.52
C LEU A 127 -19.92 3.28 -7.23
N ILE A 128 -20.16 4.57 -7.02
CA ILE A 128 -19.12 5.59 -6.78
C ILE A 128 -19.21 6.19 -5.37
N ASP A 129 -20.30 5.98 -4.65
CA ASP A 129 -20.45 6.24 -3.20
C ASP A 129 -21.46 5.24 -2.61
N LYS A 130 -21.69 5.27 -1.29
CA LYS A 130 -22.57 4.36 -0.55
C LYS A 130 -23.94 4.16 -1.22
N ASP A 131 -24.53 5.23 -1.73
CA ASP A 131 -25.86 5.25 -2.33
C ASP A 131 -25.88 5.97 -3.69
N ASP A 132 -24.72 6.11 -4.34
CA ASP A 132 -24.57 6.83 -5.62
C ASP A 132 -24.02 5.91 -6.71
N GLU A 133 -24.82 5.74 -7.76
CA GLU A 133 -24.52 4.90 -8.92
C GLU A 133 -24.52 5.72 -10.20
N VAL A 134 -23.52 5.50 -11.04
CA VAL A 134 -23.44 6.10 -12.38
C VAL A 134 -23.42 5.03 -13.45
N THR A 135 -23.98 5.37 -14.61
CA THR A 135 -23.86 4.55 -15.82
C THR A 135 -22.87 5.19 -16.77
N ILE A 136 -21.79 4.47 -17.08
CA ILE A 136 -20.75 4.96 -17.97
C ILE A 136 -20.22 3.85 -18.89
N LYS A 137 -19.77 4.24 -20.08
CA LYS A 137 -19.11 3.34 -21.02
C LYS A 137 -17.71 3.01 -20.50
N VAL A 138 -17.39 1.71 -20.48
CA VAL A 138 -16.08 1.18 -20.06
C VAL A 138 -15.44 0.43 -21.23
N GLU A 139 -14.11 0.34 -21.26
CA GLU A 139 -13.42 -0.40 -22.33
C GLU A 139 -13.66 -1.91 -22.23
N LYS A 140 -13.51 -2.46 -21.02
CA LYS A 140 -13.75 -3.87 -20.69
C LYS A 140 -14.57 -3.97 -19.42
N CYS A 141 -15.81 -4.44 -19.54
CA CYS A 141 -16.69 -4.60 -18.40
C CYS A 141 -16.42 -5.93 -17.69
N ARG A 142 -16.15 -5.85 -16.39
CA ARG A 142 -16.00 -7.01 -15.51
C ARG A 142 -16.60 -6.66 -14.16
N ARG A 143 -17.52 -7.48 -13.67
CA ARG A 143 -18.15 -7.28 -12.36
C ARG A 143 -17.09 -7.28 -11.26
N TYR A 144 -17.27 -6.39 -10.28
CA TYR A 144 -16.35 -6.13 -9.16
C TYR A 144 -14.98 -5.59 -9.55
N LYS A 145 -14.80 -5.16 -10.81
CA LYS A 145 -13.61 -4.42 -11.21
C LYS A 145 -13.72 -2.99 -10.69
N GLU A 146 -12.70 -2.54 -9.96
CA GLU A 146 -12.55 -1.15 -9.59
C GLU A 146 -12.04 -0.30 -10.77
N ILE A 147 -12.55 0.91 -10.86
CA ILE A 147 -12.17 1.93 -11.85
C ILE A 147 -12.14 3.30 -11.17
N LEU A 148 -11.51 4.27 -11.81
CA LEU A 148 -11.56 5.67 -11.41
C LEU A 148 -12.48 6.43 -12.38
N VAL A 149 -13.55 7.03 -11.87
CA VAL A 149 -14.57 7.72 -12.66
C VAL A 149 -14.40 9.23 -12.46
N GLY A 150 -14.25 9.97 -13.56
CA GLY A 150 -14.24 11.43 -13.59
C GLY A 150 -15.63 11.98 -13.87
N ILE A 151 -16.10 12.88 -13.01
CA ILE A 151 -17.45 13.45 -12.99
C ILE A 151 -17.34 14.96 -13.19
N ASP A 152 -18.20 15.52 -14.04
CA ASP A 152 -18.25 16.97 -14.26
C ASP A 152 -19.05 17.72 -13.17
N GLU A 153 -19.05 19.05 -13.22
CA GLU A 153 -19.76 19.90 -12.24
C GLU A 153 -21.29 19.71 -12.26
N LYS A 154 -21.84 19.06 -13.30
CA LYS A 154 -23.27 18.71 -13.41
C LYS A 154 -23.55 17.29 -12.91
N GLY A 155 -22.57 16.61 -12.31
CA GLY A 155 -22.71 15.23 -11.82
C GLY A 155 -22.68 14.17 -12.93
N LYS A 156 -22.31 14.52 -14.18
CA LYS A 156 -22.29 13.55 -15.28
C LYS A 156 -20.93 12.85 -15.37
N PRO A 157 -20.89 11.51 -15.48
CA PRO A 157 -19.64 10.79 -15.62
C PRO A 157 -19.09 11.02 -17.04
N ARG A 158 -17.83 11.46 -17.14
CA ARG A 158 -17.19 11.86 -18.41
C ARG A 158 -16.00 10.99 -18.79
N LYS A 159 -15.27 10.48 -17.81
CA LYS A 159 -14.00 9.80 -18.05
C LYS A 159 -13.85 8.58 -17.15
N VAL A 160 -13.20 7.55 -17.66
CA VAL A 160 -12.88 6.33 -16.91
C VAL A 160 -11.39 6.05 -17.06
N TYR A 161 -10.74 5.77 -15.94
CA TYR A 161 -9.41 5.20 -15.91
C TYR A 161 -9.42 3.86 -15.16
N PRO A 162 -8.44 2.97 -15.42
CA PRO A 162 -8.15 1.88 -14.50
C PRO A 162 -7.90 2.41 -13.08
N ARG A 163 -8.20 1.60 -12.06
CA ARG A 163 -7.83 1.88 -10.68
C ARG A 163 -6.35 2.26 -10.58
N ARG A 164 -6.05 3.32 -9.84
CA ARG A 164 -4.69 3.85 -9.62
C ARG A 164 -4.34 3.74 -8.15
N TYR A 165 -3.12 3.32 -7.82
CA TYR A 165 -2.59 3.31 -6.45
C TYR A 165 -1.39 4.27 -6.38
N GLY A 166 -0.95 4.61 -5.17
CA GLY A 166 0.14 5.56 -4.97
C GLY A 166 -0.27 7.00 -5.26
N ILE A 167 0.73 7.83 -5.59
CA ILE A 167 0.52 9.23 -5.94
C ILE A 167 0.16 9.33 -7.42
N TRP A 168 -1.07 9.72 -7.71
CA TRP A 168 -1.55 10.00 -9.05
C TRP A 168 -2.06 11.43 -9.13
N ARG A 169 -1.52 12.22 -10.07
CA ARG A 169 -1.86 13.65 -10.26
C ARG A 169 -1.80 14.48 -8.97
N GLY A 170 -0.81 14.20 -8.12
CA GLY A 170 -0.58 14.89 -6.85
C GLY A 170 -1.48 14.45 -5.69
N HIS A 171 -2.33 13.43 -5.89
CA HIS A 171 -3.21 12.85 -4.88
C HIS A 171 -2.82 11.41 -4.55
N TYR A 172 -2.84 11.04 -3.27
CA TYR A 172 -2.55 9.67 -2.85
C TYR A 172 -3.84 8.82 -2.85
N LEU A 173 -3.84 7.71 -3.59
CA LEU A 173 -5.01 6.85 -3.83
C LEU A 173 -4.91 5.49 -3.14
N GLY A 174 -4.17 5.43 -2.03
CA GLY A 174 -3.94 4.20 -1.28
C GLY A 174 -2.86 3.32 -1.89
N PHE A 175 -2.70 2.13 -1.32
CA PHE A 175 -1.70 1.15 -1.73
C PHE A 175 -2.39 -0.11 -2.25
N GLN A 176 -1.72 -0.83 -3.13
CA GLN A 176 -2.08 -2.18 -3.52
C GLN A 176 -1.41 -3.20 -2.58
N VAL A 177 -2.03 -4.35 -2.35
CA VAL A 177 -1.38 -5.51 -1.72
C VAL A 177 -0.99 -6.53 -2.79
N ARG A 178 0.26 -6.98 -2.81
CA ARG A 178 0.76 -8.03 -3.72
C ARG A 178 1.52 -9.10 -2.95
N THR A 179 1.58 -10.30 -3.52
CA THR A 179 2.33 -11.43 -2.99
C THR A 179 3.35 -11.92 -4.01
N PHE A 180 4.50 -12.38 -3.53
CA PHE A 180 5.61 -12.93 -4.31
C PHE A 180 6.03 -14.27 -3.69
N GLU A 181 6.36 -15.26 -4.51
CA GLU A 181 6.64 -16.62 -4.02
C GLU A 181 7.89 -16.69 -3.14
N ASN A 182 8.82 -15.76 -3.30
CA ASN A 182 10.00 -15.60 -2.47
C ASN A 182 10.62 -14.21 -2.66
N ILE A 183 11.66 -13.89 -1.88
CA ILE A 183 12.37 -12.61 -1.96
C ILE A 183 13.07 -12.42 -3.31
N TYR A 184 13.58 -13.47 -3.96
CA TYR A 184 14.29 -13.35 -5.24
C TYR A 184 13.35 -12.95 -6.37
N ASP A 185 12.13 -13.47 -6.39
CA ASP A 185 11.09 -13.08 -7.35
C ASP A 185 10.69 -11.62 -7.17
N LEU A 186 10.60 -11.18 -5.91
CA LEU A 186 10.37 -9.78 -5.56
C LEU A 186 11.52 -8.89 -6.07
N LEU A 187 12.78 -9.26 -5.85
CA LEU A 187 13.93 -8.49 -6.34
C LEU A 187 13.95 -8.42 -7.88
N ARG A 188 13.71 -9.54 -8.57
CA ARG A 188 13.60 -9.56 -10.05
C ARG A 188 12.47 -8.66 -10.55
N PHE A 189 11.33 -8.65 -9.85
CA PHE A 189 10.24 -7.72 -10.18
C PHE A 189 10.69 -6.26 -10.03
N TYR A 190 11.43 -5.92 -8.97
CA TYR A 190 11.96 -4.58 -8.78
C TYR A 190 12.97 -4.17 -9.85
N ASP A 191 13.88 -5.07 -10.23
CA ASP A 191 14.82 -4.85 -11.34
C ASP A 191 14.09 -4.56 -12.64
N ASN A 192 13.11 -5.40 -13.01
CA ASN A 192 12.33 -5.25 -14.24
C ASN A 192 11.47 -3.98 -14.28
N ASN A 193 11.24 -3.34 -13.13
CA ASN A 193 10.42 -2.12 -13.02
C ASN A 193 11.23 -0.88 -12.59
N ASN A 194 12.57 -0.99 -12.60
CA ASN A 194 13.52 0.07 -12.28
C ASN A 194 13.39 0.65 -10.86
N TYR A 195 13.06 -0.17 -9.87
CA TYR A 195 13.09 0.25 -8.46
C TYR A 195 14.50 0.15 -7.89
N LYS A 196 14.90 1.17 -7.14
CA LYS A 196 16.04 1.13 -6.23
C LYS A 196 15.69 0.30 -5.00
N LYS A 197 16.41 -0.80 -4.80
CA LYS A 197 16.17 -1.81 -3.78
C LYS A 197 16.95 -1.44 -2.52
N VAL A 198 16.28 -0.88 -1.54
CA VAL A 198 16.89 -0.44 -0.28
C VAL A 198 16.44 -1.37 0.83
N GLY A 199 17.33 -2.23 1.30
CA GLY A 199 17.07 -3.11 2.44
C GLY A 199 17.26 -2.37 3.76
N THR A 200 16.55 -2.82 4.79
CA THR A 200 16.74 -2.34 6.17
C THR A 200 17.42 -3.40 7.03
N SER A 201 18.44 -3.01 7.81
CA SER A 201 19.12 -3.89 8.76
C SER A 201 19.80 -3.08 9.85
N ARG A 202 19.90 -3.63 11.06
CA ARG A 202 20.67 -3.02 12.17
C ARG A 202 22.17 -2.89 11.87
N TYR A 203 22.68 -3.70 10.93
CA TYR A 203 24.07 -3.66 10.45
C TYR A 203 24.23 -2.81 9.18
N GLY A 204 23.17 -2.15 8.74
CA GLY A 204 23.21 -1.26 7.58
C GLY A 204 23.94 0.05 7.86
N GLU A 205 24.10 0.81 6.79
CA GLU A 205 24.73 2.13 6.80
C GLU A 205 23.88 3.18 7.53
N TRP A 206 24.47 4.35 7.78
CA TRP A 206 23.81 5.48 8.45
C TRP A 206 22.49 5.87 7.73
N PRO A 207 21.40 6.14 8.47
CA PRO A 207 20.08 6.46 7.89
C PRO A 207 20.08 7.63 6.91
N GLY A 208 21.00 8.57 7.04
CA GLY A 208 21.13 9.72 6.13
C GLY A 208 21.41 9.32 4.68
N LYS A 209 22.01 8.14 4.43
CA LYS A 209 22.24 7.61 3.08
C LYS A 209 20.94 7.43 2.28
N LEU A 210 19.80 7.27 2.97
CA LEU A 210 18.50 7.18 2.32
C LEU A 210 18.20 8.40 1.42
N ARG A 211 18.83 9.55 1.69
CA ARG A 211 18.73 10.77 0.88
C ARG A 211 19.12 10.56 -0.59
N GLU A 212 20.10 9.69 -0.87
CA GLU A 212 20.55 9.38 -2.23
C GLU A 212 19.46 8.72 -3.07
N PHE A 213 18.51 8.04 -2.41
CA PHE A 213 17.42 7.32 -3.06
C PHE A 213 16.15 8.15 -3.16
N VAL A 214 15.97 9.15 -2.30
CA VAL A 214 14.81 10.04 -2.33
C VAL A 214 14.73 10.75 -3.68
N GLY A 215 13.58 10.63 -4.35
CA GLY A 215 13.34 11.16 -5.70
C GLY A 215 13.43 10.11 -6.82
N ASN A 216 14.00 8.94 -6.54
CA ASN A 216 13.90 7.76 -7.42
C ASN A 216 12.62 6.97 -7.11
N ASP A 217 12.36 5.96 -7.94
CA ASP A 217 11.42 4.90 -7.59
C ASP A 217 12.10 3.93 -6.63
N VAL A 218 11.57 3.79 -5.42
CA VAL A 218 12.24 3.08 -4.31
C VAL A 218 11.40 1.92 -3.82
N ALA A 219 12.04 0.80 -3.54
CA ALA A 219 11.49 -0.32 -2.80
C ALA A 219 12.23 -0.43 -1.47
N LEU A 220 11.51 -0.20 -0.36
CA LEU A 220 12.02 -0.40 0.99
C LEU A 220 11.73 -1.83 1.43
N ILE A 221 12.77 -2.62 1.70
CA ILE A 221 12.67 -4.05 1.98
C ILE A 221 12.99 -4.29 3.44
N TYR A 222 12.07 -4.91 4.16
CA TYR A 222 12.19 -5.22 5.58
C TYR A 222 12.30 -6.71 5.82
N GLY A 223 13.04 -7.11 6.86
CA GLY A 223 13.22 -8.50 7.26
C GLY A 223 12.13 -9.02 8.21
N SER A 224 12.23 -10.30 8.55
CA SER A 224 11.31 -10.99 9.45
C SER A 224 11.54 -10.59 10.91
N PRO A 225 10.51 -10.68 11.78
CA PRO A 225 10.68 -10.50 13.21
C PRO A 225 11.72 -11.45 13.83
N SER A 226 11.85 -12.66 13.25
CA SER A 226 12.73 -13.74 13.72
C SER A 226 14.18 -13.63 13.23
N ALA A 227 14.42 -12.98 12.10
CA ALA A 227 15.75 -12.87 11.48
C ALA A 227 15.81 -11.67 10.51
N GLY A 228 16.90 -10.92 10.56
CA GLY A 228 17.16 -9.85 9.61
C GLY A 228 17.33 -10.37 8.17
N LEU A 229 17.22 -9.47 7.19
CA LEU A 229 17.31 -9.84 5.75
C LEU A 229 18.57 -10.64 5.42
N LEU A 230 19.74 -10.10 5.77
CA LEU A 230 21.02 -10.76 5.46
C LEU A 230 21.28 -12.00 6.32
N GLU A 231 20.71 -12.05 7.53
CA GLU A 231 20.83 -13.24 8.40
C GLU A 231 20.11 -14.43 7.78
N ARG A 232 18.98 -14.20 7.11
CA ARG A 232 18.18 -15.26 6.50
C ARG A 232 18.63 -15.61 5.08
N TYR A 233 19.00 -14.62 4.29
CA TYR A 233 19.22 -14.80 2.84
C TYR A 233 20.67 -14.64 2.40
N GLY A 234 21.59 -14.30 3.32
CA GLY A 234 22.97 -13.98 2.95
C GLY A 234 23.05 -12.71 2.11
N GLU A 235 23.83 -12.75 1.04
CA GLU A 235 23.98 -11.62 0.13
C GLU A 235 22.76 -11.48 -0.78
N LEU A 236 22.15 -10.29 -0.75
CA LEU A 236 21.07 -9.90 -1.65
C LEU A 236 21.57 -8.78 -2.56
N ASN A 237 21.14 -8.80 -3.83
CA ASN A 237 21.39 -7.70 -4.76
C ASN A 237 20.55 -6.46 -4.37
N LEU A 238 21.10 -5.62 -3.49
CA LEU A 238 20.48 -4.41 -2.98
C LEU A 238 21.31 -3.19 -3.39
N ASP A 239 20.64 -2.08 -3.72
CA ASP A 239 21.32 -0.81 -3.99
C ASP A 239 21.89 -0.18 -2.71
N ALA A 240 21.26 -0.44 -1.55
CA ALA A 240 21.80 -0.10 -0.23
C ALA A 240 21.18 -0.96 0.87
N LEU A 241 21.89 -1.05 2.00
CA LEU A 241 21.37 -1.58 3.25
C LEU A 241 21.48 -0.51 4.32
N ILE A 242 20.36 -0.10 4.91
CA ILE A 242 20.28 1.05 5.80
C ILE A 242 19.82 0.65 7.20
N ASN A 243 20.49 1.17 8.22
CA ASN A 243 20.00 1.12 9.58
C ASN A 243 19.08 2.31 9.86
N ILE A 244 17.78 2.09 9.92
CA ILE A 244 16.80 3.17 10.16
C ILE A 244 16.87 3.73 11.59
N ILE A 245 17.25 2.89 12.57
CA ILE A 245 17.29 3.26 14.00
C ILE A 245 18.70 2.94 14.54
N PRO A 246 19.71 3.77 14.20
CA PRO A 246 21.06 3.58 14.73
C PRO A 246 21.08 3.75 16.24
N CYS A 247 22.01 3.06 16.91
CA CYS A 247 22.15 3.10 18.38
C CYS A 247 20.85 2.75 19.12
N GLN A 248 20.02 1.85 18.56
CA GLN A 248 18.80 1.38 19.21
C GLN A 248 19.06 0.93 20.65
N GLY A 249 18.28 1.44 21.60
CA GLY A 249 18.37 1.07 23.02
C GLY A 249 17.72 -0.28 23.37
N VAL A 250 17.02 -0.88 22.42
CA VAL A 250 16.35 -2.19 22.54
C VAL A 250 17.12 -3.25 21.76
N LYS A 251 17.03 -4.52 22.17
CA LYS A 251 17.71 -5.62 21.47
C LYS A 251 17.19 -5.81 20.03
N THR A 252 15.89 -5.66 19.84
CA THR A 252 15.20 -5.80 18.55
C THR A 252 14.22 -4.65 18.36
N VAL A 253 14.11 -4.17 17.13
CA VAL A 253 13.08 -3.21 16.69
C VAL A 253 12.05 -3.99 15.90
N ARG A 254 10.77 -3.83 16.24
CA ARG A 254 9.69 -4.51 15.53
C ARG A 254 9.45 -3.90 14.16
N LEU A 255 8.84 -4.67 13.25
CA LEU A 255 8.61 -4.23 11.88
C LEU A 255 7.77 -2.94 11.81
N GLU A 256 6.68 -2.88 12.57
CA GLU A 256 5.80 -1.71 12.64
C GLU A 256 6.52 -0.48 13.20
N GLU A 257 7.43 -0.65 14.15
CA GLU A 257 8.27 0.42 14.71
C GLU A 257 9.26 0.94 13.67
N ALA A 258 9.95 0.03 12.97
CA ALA A 258 10.89 0.37 11.89
C ALA A 258 10.19 1.11 10.74
N LEU A 259 8.96 0.69 10.38
CA LEU A 259 8.14 1.36 9.38
C LEU A 259 7.79 2.80 9.81
N TRP A 260 7.37 3.00 11.05
CA TRP A 260 7.05 4.34 11.57
C TRP A 260 8.28 5.24 11.71
N ALA A 261 9.43 4.70 12.12
CA ALA A 261 10.69 5.44 12.08
C ALA A 261 11.04 5.87 10.64
N THR A 262 10.81 4.97 9.68
CA THR A 262 11.01 5.27 8.26
C THR A 262 10.04 6.33 7.74
N VAL A 263 8.78 6.37 8.21
CA VAL A 263 7.84 7.45 7.90
C VAL A 263 8.45 8.81 8.24
N GLY A 264 8.97 8.97 9.46
CA GLY A 264 9.59 10.21 9.92
C GLY A 264 10.84 10.58 9.12
N LEU A 265 11.75 9.63 8.95
CA LEU A 265 13.00 9.83 8.23
C LEU A 265 12.75 10.16 6.74
N TYR A 266 12.04 9.30 6.02
CA TYR A 266 11.81 9.45 4.58
C TYR A 266 11.06 10.76 4.28
N SER A 267 10.05 11.09 5.09
CA SER A 267 9.30 12.35 4.91
C SER A 267 10.18 13.57 5.14
N SER A 268 11.08 13.54 6.14
CA SER A 268 11.99 14.65 6.41
C SER A 268 12.97 14.86 5.24
N LEU A 269 13.55 13.77 4.74
CA LEU A 269 14.47 13.79 3.61
C LEU A 269 13.79 14.27 2.30
N GLU A 270 12.52 13.93 2.09
CA GLU A 270 11.74 14.38 0.91
C GLU A 270 11.55 15.90 0.86
N PHE A 271 11.56 16.58 2.01
CA PHE A 271 11.36 18.03 2.12
C PHE A 271 12.61 18.80 2.57
N GLY A 272 13.79 18.18 2.53
CA GLY A 272 15.07 18.87 2.62
C GLY A 272 15.59 19.14 4.03
N LEU A 273 15.10 18.43 5.04
CA LEU A 273 15.83 18.29 6.32
C LEU A 273 16.99 17.32 6.14
#